data_AF-A0A8T6KTD1-F1
#
_entry.id   AF-A0A8T6KTD1-F1
#
_cell.length_a   1.000
_cell.length_b   1.000
_cell.length_c   1.000
_cell.angle_alpha   90.00
_cell.angle_beta   90.00
_cell.angle_gamma   90.00
#
_symmetry.space_group_name_H-M   'P 1'
#
loop_
_entity.id
_entity.type
_entity.pdbx_description
1 polymer ?
#
loop_
_entity_poly.entity_id
_entity_poly.type
_entity_poly.pdbx_seq_one_letter_code
_entity_poly.pdbx_strand_id
1 'polypeptide(L)'
;MVSEAQTADAPLTNAGLKMAGLVREAWLAASQLGDEVAPETRETAFRLVLEAMLRNGDAVRSDGTEESESSLAAEPHGSQADDIYSTPELRMDAISSYLEIEGEQAEMLFGLEDAEPEVQVRPNLLSPAKGKATREIALLVLSARTALGLDTQMDHIRKVVEQYRKYDKPNFAKALQTSPDLVVLGKPRSSQRTVRLRGSGVHSAREFAQRLVA
;
A
#
# COMPACT_ATOMS: atom_id res chain seq x y z
N MET A 1 -57.40 27.74 24.29
CA MET A 1 -56.57 28.18 23.15
C MET A 1 -55.17 27.68 23.41
N VAL A 2 -54.82 26.57 22.76
CA VAL A 2 -53.54 25.88 22.91
C VAL A 2 -52.59 26.58 21.95
N SER A 3 -51.72 27.44 22.49
CA SER A 3 -50.76 28.17 21.66
C SER A 3 -49.53 27.30 21.45
N GLU A 4 -49.26 27.10 20.16
CA GLU A 4 -48.24 26.29 19.53
C GLU A 4 -46.90 26.29 20.26
N ALA A 5 -46.41 25.07 20.51
CA ALA A 5 -45.02 24.82 20.85
C ALA A 5 -44.15 25.35 19.71
N GLN A 6 -43.50 26.47 19.97
CA GLN A 6 -42.47 27.04 19.14
C GLN A 6 -41.28 26.07 19.20
N THR A 7 -41.24 25.13 18.25
CA THR A 7 -40.09 24.26 18.02
C THR A 7 -38.95 25.17 17.59
N ALA A 8 -38.14 25.59 18.55
CA ALA A 8 -36.92 26.30 18.30
C ALA A 8 -36.07 25.43 17.37
N ASP A 9 -35.94 25.89 16.12
CA ASP A 9 -34.98 25.40 15.15
C ASP A 9 -33.59 25.73 15.73
N ALA A 10 -33.13 24.86 16.62
CA ALA A 10 -31.84 25.00 17.25
C ALA A 10 -30.82 24.82 16.14
N PRO A 11 -29.96 25.83 15.88
CA PRO A 11 -28.94 25.71 14.85
C PRO A 11 -28.12 24.47 15.19
N LEU A 12 -28.11 23.49 14.28
CA LEU A 12 -27.30 22.30 14.40
C LEU A 12 -25.89 22.75 14.78
N THR A 13 -25.42 22.28 15.93
CA THR A 13 -24.09 22.64 16.42
C THR A 13 -23.06 22.26 15.35
N ASN A 14 -21.88 22.88 15.38
CA ASN A 14 -20.80 22.55 14.45
C ASN A 14 -20.49 21.03 14.39
N ALA A 15 -20.76 20.29 15.47
CA ALA A 15 -20.69 18.83 15.50
C ALA A 15 -21.82 18.14 14.72
N GLY A 16 -23.06 18.64 14.82
CA GLY A 16 -24.22 18.13 14.07
C GLY A 16 -24.08 18.30 12.55
N LEU A 17 -23.56 19.45 12.08
CA LEU A 17 -23.26 19.65 10.65
C LEU A 17 -22.14 18.72 10.15
N LYS A 18 -21.09 18.50 10.96
CA LYS A 18 -19.99 17.59 10.62
C LYS A 18 -20.46 16.15 10.49
N MET A 19 -21.27 15.68 11.44
CA MET A 19 -21.87 14.34 11.39
C MET A 19 -22.79 14.15 10.17
N ALA A 20 -23.61 15.15 9.86
CA ALA A 20 -24.47 15.11 8.67
C ALA A 20 -23.66 15.03 7.36
N GLY A 21 -22.51 15.71 7.29
CA GLY A 21 -21.59 15.64 6.15
C GLY A 21 -20.97 14.26 5.97
N LEU A 22 -20.45 13.67 7.05
CA LEU A 22 -19.85 12.32 7.03
C LEU A 22 -20.86 11.25 6.64
N VAL A 23 -22.08 11.32 7.18
CA VAL A 23 -23.19 10.42 6.83
C VAL A 23 -23.52 10.51 5.33
N ARG A 24 -23.53 11.73 4.77
CA ARG A 24 -23.80 11.93 3.34
C ARG A 24 -22.71 11.35 2.45
N GLU A 25 -21.44 11.51 2.81
CA GLU A 25 -20.31 10.97 2.05
C GLU A 25 -20.24 9.45 2.10
N ALA A 26 -20.46 8.85 3.27
CA ALA A 26 -20.55 7.41 3.42
C ALA A 26 -21.71 6.83 2.58
N TRP A 27 -22.85 7.52 2.54
CA TRP A 27 -24.00 7.09 1.73
C TRP A 27 -23.71 7.17 0.23
N LEU A 28 -23.06 8.24 -0.22
CA LEU A 28 -22.63 8.38 -1.62
C LEU A 28 -21.66 7.27 -2.03
N ALA A 29 -20.70 6.93 -1.18
CA ALA A 29 -19.75 5.84 -1.43
C ALA A 29 -20.47 4.47 -1.52
N ALA A 30 -21.42 4.20 -0.61
CA ALA A 30 -22.19 2.96 -0.63
C ALA A 30 -23.18 2.89 -1.81
N SER A 31 -23.71 4.03 -2.27
CA SER A 31 -24.66 4.09 -3.40
C SER A 31 -24.01 3.87 -4.78
N GLN A 32 -22.68 3.95 -4.88
CA GLN A 32 -21.95 3.61 -6.11
C GLN A 32 -21.87 2.10 -6.36
N LEU A 33 -22.24 1.29 -5.36
CA LEU A 33 -22.58 -0.12 -5.55
C LEU A 33 -23.92 -0.16 -6.30
N GLY A 34 -23.85 -0.43 -7.60
CA GLY A 34 -25.01 -0.39 -8.53
C GLY A 34 -26.24 -1.16 -8.05
N ASP A 35 -27.38 -0.92 -8.71
CA ASP A 35 -28.71 -1.39 -8.27
C ASP A 35 -28.91 -2.92 -8.22
N GLU A 36 -27.90 -3.69 -8.62
CA GLU A 36 -27.87 -5.15 -8.51
C GLU A 36 -27.50 -5.65 -7.10
N VAL A 37 -27.04 -4.75 -6.22
CA VAL A 37 -26.65 -5.12 -4.85
C VAL A 37 -27.85 -5.09 -3.91
N ALA A 38 -28.11 -6.22 -3.27
CA ALA A 38 -29.18 -6.35 -2.28
C ALA A 38 -29.11 -5.24 -1.21
N PRO A 39 -30.25 -4.66 -0.80
CA PRO A 39 -30.29 -3.49 0.08
C PRO A 39 -29.57 -3.73 1.42
N GLU A 40 -29.61 -4.96 1.93
CA GLU A 40 -28.93 -5.40 3.16
C GLU A 40 -27.39 -5.31 3.04
N THR A 41 -26.85 -5.61 1.86
CA THR A 41 -25.41 -5.51 1.57
C THR A 41 -24.96 -4.05 1.46
N ARG A 42 -25.81 -3.19 0.90
CA ARG A 42 -25.54 -1.74 0.80
C ARG A 42 -25.56 -1.07 2.17
N GLU A 43 -26.47 -1.46 3.05
CA GLU A 43 -26.51 -0.98 4.43
C GLU A 43 -25.27 -1.43 5.23
N THR A 44 -24.84 -2.68 5.03
CA THR A 44 -23.63 -3.19 5.67
C THR A 44 -22.38 -2.45 5.19
N ALA A 45 -22.27 -2.21 3.88
CA ALA A 45 -21.17 -1.43 3.31
C ALA A 45 -21.16 0.02 3.82
N PHE A 46 -22.34 0.66 3.89
CA PHE A 46 -22.49 2.00 4.47
C PHE A 46 -22.01 2.05 5.93
N ARG A 47 -22.40 1.07 6.76
CA ARG A 47 -21.99 1.00 8.16
C ARG A 47 -20.48 0.89 8.30
N LEU A 48 -19.83 0.03 7.51
CA LEU A 48 -18.38 -0.14 7.53
C LEU A 48 -17.63 1.14 7.13
N VAL A 49 -18.12 1.84 6.10
CA VAL A 49 -17.53 3.12 5.66
C VAL A 49 -17.73 4.21 6.70
N LEU A 50 -18.93 4.32 7.29
CA LEU A 50 -19.22 5.29 8.34
C LEU A 50 -18.36 5.05 9.57
N GLU A 51 -18.20 3.79 10.01
CA GLU A 51 -17.32 3.44 11.13
C GLU A 51 -15.86 3.78 10.84
N ALA A 52 -15.37 3.52 9.63
CA ALA A 52 -14.03 3.89 9.21
C ALA A 52 -13.84 5.42 9.21
N MET A 53 -14.84 6.16 8.74
CA MET A 53 -14.81 7.63 8.71
C MET A 53 -14.90 8.24 10.12
N LEU A 54 -15.71 7.67 11.01
CA LEU A 54 -15.82 8.09 12.40
C LEU A 54 -14.55 7.78 13.20
N ARG A 55 -13.92 6.61 12.98
CA ARG A 55 -12.61 6.28 13.56
C ARG A 55 -11.50 7.23 13.10
N ASN A 56 -11.60 7.77 11.90
CA ASN A 56 -10.63 8.73 11.35
C ASN A 56 -11.01 10.20 11.62
N GLY A 57 -12.15 10.46 12.26
CA GLY A 57 -12.79 11.78 12.37
C GLY A 57 -12.16 12.75 13.38
N ASP A 58 -11.28 12.29 14.27
CA ASP A 58 -10.60 13.16 15.26
C ASP A 58 -9.33 13.85 14.72
N ALA A 59 -8.92 13.56 13.47
CA ALA A 59 -7.63 14.03 12.94
C ALA A 59 -7.69 15.26 12.01
N VAL A 60 -8.82 15.98 11.89
CA VAL A 60 -8.95 17.04 10.86
C VAL A 60 -9.37 18.42 11.41
N ARG A 61 -8.33 19.26 11.61
CA ARG A 61 -8.18 20.73 11.42
C ARG A 61 -8.36 21.69 12.60
N SER A 62 -7.22 22.20 13.09
CA SER A 62 -6.94 23.64 13.19
C SER A 62 -5.66 23.97 12.40
N ASP A 63 -5.76 24.87 11.43
CA ASP A 63 -4.63 25.38 10.65
C ASP A 63 -4.29 26.81 11.14
N GLY A 64 -3.00 27.04 11.37
CA GLY A 64 -2.41 28.29 11.83
C GLY A 64 -0.89 28.31 11.68
N THR A 65 -0.39 27.65 10.62
CA THR A 65 0.94 27.81 9.99
C THR A 65 2.20 27.47 10.83
N GLU A 66 2.95 26.48 10.32
CA GLU A 66 4.22 25.89 10.81
C GLU A 66 4.09 24.54 11.54
N GLU A 67 4.66 23.52 10.85
CA GLU A 67 5.34 22.33 11.35
C GLU A 67 4.60 21.25 12.18
N SER A 68 4.99 19.99 11.90
CA SER A 68 4.80 18.77 12.68
C SER A 68 3.35 18.24 12.83
N GLU A 69 2.98 17.19 12.10
CA GLU A 69 3.26 15.75 12.34
C GLU A 69 2.11 15.06 13.10
N SER A 70 1.78 13.86 12.63
CA SER A 70 0.96 12.83 13.34
C SER A 70 -0.56 13.09 13.35
N SER A 71 -1.45 12.14 13.02
CA SER A 71 -1.44 10.71 13.32
C SER A 71 -2.29 9.87 12.34
N LEU A 72 -1.63 9.31 11.34
CA LEU A 72 -1.71 7.89 10.96
C LEU A 72 -0.25 7.39 10.95
N ALA A 73 0.50 7.61 12.04
CA ALA A 73 0.67 6.55 13.02
C ALA A 73 -0.62 5.74 13.26
N ALA A 74 -0.91 4.81 12.34
CA ALA A 74 -1.03 3.46 12.86
C ALA A 74 0.32 3.24 13.53
N GLU A 75 0.33 3.25 14.86
CA GLU A 75 1.49 2.82 15.61
C GLU A 75 2.06 1.59 14.89
N PRO A 76 3.31 1.58 14.43
CA PRO A 76 3.96 0.31 14.33
C PRO A 76 4.01 -0.14 15.79
N HIS A 77 3.10 -1.03 16.16
CA HIS A 77 3.37 -1.89 17.29
C HIS A 77 4.75 -2.49 17.00
N GLY A 78 5.77 -1.89 17.59
CA GLY A 78 7.00 -2.58 17.93
C GLY A 78 6.59 -3.61 18.96
N SER A 79 5.96 -4.67 18.49
CA SER A 79 5.50 -5.84 19.23
C SER A 79 4.98 -6.85 18.20
N GLN A 80 5.89 -7.70 17.72
CA GLN A 80 5.65 -8.97 17.04
C GLN A 80 5.07 -8.94 15.62
N ALA A 81 5.97 -8.93 14.64
CA ALA A 81 5.77 -9.69 13.39
C ALA A 81 6.05 -11.20 13.60
N ASP A 82 5.92 -11.71 14.82
CA ASP A 82 6.61 -12.94 15.23
C ASP A 82 5.85 -14.25 14.91
N ASP A 83 4.60 -14.23 14.43
CA ASP A 83 3.81 -15.47 14.35
C ASP A 83 3.16 -15.83 13.00
N ILE A 84 3.02 -14.92 12.04
CA ILE A 84 2.38 -15.25 10.74
C ILE A 84 3.39 -15.82 9.72
N TYR A 85 4.65 -15.38 9.81
CA TYR A 85 5.71 -15.68 8.85
C TYR A 85 7.00 -16.13 9.55
N SER A 86 6.85 -16.85 10.66
CA SER A 86 7.95 -17.20 11.57
C SER A 86 8.96 -18.15 10.91
N THR A 87 8.49 -19.03 10.03
CA THR A 87 9.37 -19.95 9.28
C THR A 87 9.67 -19.44 7.87
N PRO A 88 10.83 -19.78 7.30
CA PRO A 88 11.13 -19.52 5.89
C PRO A 88 10.11 -20.14 4.94
N GLU A 89 9.55 -21.31 5.28
CA GLU A 89 8.55 -22.00 4.46
C GLU A 89 7.26 -21.17 4.35
N LEU A 90 6.73 -20.67 5.46
CA LEU A 90 5.53 -19.82 5.45
C LEU A 90 5.75 -18.50 4.70
N ARG A 91 6.97 -17.94 4.79
CA ARG A 91 7.36 -16.77 4.00
C ARG A 91 7.38 -17.08 2.51
N MET A 92 7.90 -18.24 2.12
CA MET A 92 7.93 -18.66 0.72
C MET A 92 6.52 -18.89 0.19
N ASP A 93 5.66 -19.56 0.97
CA ASP A 93 4.25 -19.79 0.63
C ASP A 93 3.48 -18.47 0.43
N ALA A 94 3.76 -17.47 1.26
CA ALA A 94 3.16 -16.14 1.11
C ALA A 94 3.60 -15.46 -0.20
N ILE A 95 4.89 -15.53 -0.53
CA ILE A 95 5.45 -14.94 -1.75
C ILE A 95 4.92 -15.67 -2.99
N SER A 96 4.94 -17.00 -3.00
CA SER A 96 4.46 -17.82 -4.12
C SER A 96 2.97 -17.60 -4.37
N SER A 97 2.15 -17.57 -3.31
CA SER A 97 0.72 -17.27 -3.36
C SER A 97 0.46 -15.84 -3.88
N TYR A 98 1.24 -14.86 -3.41
CA TYR A 98 1.10 -13.47 -3.87
C TYR A 98 1.43 -13.31 -5.35
N LEU A 99 2.43 -14.04 -5.84
CA LEU A 99 2.92 -14.00 -7.21
C LEU A 99 2.21 -14.96 -8.17
N GLU A 100 1.34 -15.83 -7.66
CA GLU A 100 0.65 -16.87 -8.44
C GLU A 100 1.64 -17.76 -9.22
N ILE A 101 2.67 -18.24 -8.51
CA ILE A 101 3.68 -19.19 -8.98
C ILE A 101 3.81 -20.36 -7.98
N GLU A 102 4.43 -21.45 -8.40
CA GLU A 102 4.68 -22.59 -7.51
C GLU A 102 5.78 -22.29 -6.49
N GLY A 103 5.78 -22.99 -5.34
CA GLY A 103 6.79 -22.81 -4.29
C GLY A 103 8.22 -23.01 -4.79
N GLU A 104 8.46 -24.08 -5.56
CA GLU A 104 9.77 -24.36 -6.19
C GLU A 104 10.21 -23.23 -7.13
N GLN A 105 9.26 -22.62 -7.85
CA GLN A 105 9.54 -21.49 -8.73
C GLN A 105 9.87 -20.22 -7.94
N ALA A 106 9.20 -20.00 -6.80
CA ALA A 106 9.50 -18.89 -5.91
C ALA A 106 10.89 -19.03 -5.28
N GLU A 107 11.31 -20.25 -4.91
CA GLU A 107 12.68 -20.55 -4.46
C GLU A 107 13.73 -20.21 -5.52
N MET A 108 13.44 -20.35 -6.81
CA MET A 108 14.37 -19.93 -7.87
C MET A 108 14.56 -18.41 -7.95
N LEU A 109 13.60 -17.62 -7.45
CA LEU A 109 13.61 -16.16 -7.54
C LEU A 109 14.02 -15.48 -6.23
N PHE A 110 13.76 -16.12 -5.09
CA PHE A 110 13.94 -15.52 -3.76
C PHE A 110 14.70 -16.42 -2.79
N GLY A 111 15.61 -15.83 -2.02
CA GLY A 111 16.24 -16.42 -0.85
C GLY A 111 15.61 -15.88 0.44
N LEU A 112 15.47 -16.73 1.46
CA LEU A 112 14.86 -16.39 2.76
C LEU A 112 15.76 -16.73 3.95
N GLU A 113 17.08 -16.67 3.77
CA GLU A 113 18.06 -17.01 4.81
C GLU A 113 17.89 -16.16 6.08
N ASP A 114 17.47 -14.90 5.92
CA ASP A 114 17.17 -13.96 7.01
C ASP A 114 15.67 -13.62 7.08
N ALA A 115 15.30 -12.68 7.96
CA ALA A 115 13.93 -12.16 8.08
C ALA A 115 13.43 -11.39 6.84
N GLU A 116 14.33 -10.98 5.93
CA GLU A 116 13.99 -10.23 4.73
C GLU A 116 14.23 -11.05 3.46
N PRO A 117 13.37 -10.93 2.43
CA PRO A 117 13.53 -11.66 1.19
C PRO A 117 14.66 -11.06 0.34
N GLU A 118 15.55 -11.92 -0.14
CA GLU A 118 16.61 -11.57 -1.09
C GLU A 118 16.22 -11.98 -2.51
N VAL A 119 16.50 -11.13 -3.49
CA VAL A 119 16.25 -11.44 -4.91
C VAL A 119 17.47 -12.14 -5.50
N GLN A 120 17.30 -13.33 -6.07
CA GLN A 120 18.40 -14.18 -6.57
C GLN A 120 18.30 -14.57 -8.05
N VAL A 121 17.54 -13.81 -8.84
CA VAL A 121 17.39 -14.02 -10.28
C VAL A 121 18.72 -13.94 -11.02
N ARG A 122 18.91 -14.71 -12.10
CA ARG A 122 20.12 -14.62 -12.94
C ARG A 122 20.18 -13.26 -13.68
N PRO A 123 21.33 -12.54 -13.69
CA PRO A 123 21.42 -11.20 -14.29
C PRO A 123 21.09 -11.11 -15.79
N ASN A 124 21.20 -12.22 -16.53
CA ASN A 124 20.89 -12.30 -17.96
C ASN A 124 19.38 -12.37 -18.27
N LEU A 125 18.55 -12.69 -17.28
CA LEU A 125 17.08 -12.68 -17.41
C LEU A 125 16.47 -11.28 -17.24
N LEU A 126 17.26 -10.37 -16.65
CA LEU A 126 16.91 -8.96 -16.52
C LEU A 126 17.20 -8.21 -17.81
N SER A 127 16.50 -7.10 -18.01
CA SER A 127 16.70 -6.24 -19.16
C SER A 127 18.16 -5.75 -19.27
N PRO A 128 18.72 -5.67 -20.49
CA PRO A 128 20.06 -5.07 -20.68
C PRO A 128 20.06 -3.58 -20.35
N ALA A 129 18.94 -2.88 -20.58
CA ALA A 129 18.81 -1.45 -20.30
C ALA A 129 18.67 -1.19 -18.79
N LYS A 130 19.61 -0.45 -18.21
CA LYS A 130 19.69 -0.17 -16.76
C LYS A 130 18.39 0.36 -16.16
N GLY A 131 17.72 1.30 -16.84
CA GLY A 131 16.46 1.87 -16.37
C GLY A 131 15.31 0.86 -16.32
N LYS A 132 15.21 -0.04 -17.31
CA LYS A 132 14.21 -1.11 -17.32
C LYS A 132 14.53 -2.18 -16.29
N ALA A 133 15.80 -2.59 -16.20
CA ALA A 133 16.27 -3.54 -15.18
C ALA A 133 16.04 -3.03 -13.76
N THR A 134 16.23 -1.73 -13.51
CA THR A 134 15.94 -1.10 -12.21
C THR A 134 14.48 -1.29 -11.81
N ARG A 135 13.54 -1.13 -12.76
CA ARG A 135 12.11 -1.32 -12.52
C ARG A 135 11.76 -2.79 -12.30
N GLU A 136 12.32 -3.68 -13.11
CA GLU A 136 12.16 -5.14 -12.98
C GLU A 136 12.63 -5.63 -11.60
N ILE A 137 13.83 -5.22 -11.17
CA ILE A 137 14.34 -5.52 -9.83
C ILE A 137 13.43 -4.93 -8.75
N ALA A 138 13.00 -3.67 -8.90
CA ALA A 138 12.10 -3.05 -7.95
C ALA A 138 10.77 -3.78 -7.83
N LEU A 139 10.20 -4.29 -8.94
CA LEU A 139 8.98 -5.09 -8.92
C LEU A 139 9.13 -6.33 -8.05
N LEU A 140 10.22 -7.09 -8.23
CA LEU A 140 10.48 -8.32 -7.46
C LEU A 140 10.72 -8.04 -5.97
N VAL A 141 11.55 -7.04 -5.66
CA VAL A 141 11.82 -6.63 -4.28
C VAL A 141 10.52 -6.22 -3.59
N LEU A 142 9.74 -5.36 -4.24
CA LEU A 142 8.51 -4.85 -3.67
C LEU A 142 7.44 -5.93 -3.55
N SER A 143 7.32 -6.83 -4.52
CA SER A 143 6.33 -7.91 -4.45
C SER A 143 6.61 -8.86 -3.28
N ALA A 144 7.88 -9.27 -3.10
CA ALA A 144 8.25 -10.15 -2.01
C ALA A 144 8.06 -9.47 -0.65
N ARG A 145 8.50 -8.22 -0.52
CA ARG A 145 8.34 -7.46 0.73
C ARG A 145 6.87 -7.17 1.04
N THR A 146 6.07 -6.81 0.04
CA THR A 146 4.62 -6.62 0.21
C THR A 146 3.90 -7.90 0.60
N ALA A 147 4.26 -9.05 0.03
CA ALA A 147 3.70 -10.35 0.44
C ALA A 147 3.94 -10.65 1.92
N LEU A 148 5.05 -10.14 2.49
CA LEU A 148 5.41 -10.29 3.89
C LEU A 148 4.96 -9.12 4.78
N GLY A 149 4.19 -8.16 4.25
CA GLY A 149 3.74 -6.98 4.99
C GLY A 149 4.85 -5.97 5.32
N LEU A 150 6.00 -6.05 4.65
CA LEU A 150 7.16 -5.18 4.88
C LEU A 150 7.11 -3.92 4.00
N ASP A 151 7.36 -2.76 4.61
CA ASP A 151 7.63 -1.54 3.86
C ASP A 151 9.03 -1.59 3.22
N THR A 152 9.20 -0.84 2.12
CA THR A 152 10.44 -0.85 1.33
C THR A 152 10.97 0.56 1.13
N GLN A 153 12.19 0.81 1.61
CA GLN A 153 12.88 2.07 1.36
C GLN A 153 13.58 2.07 0.01
N MET A 154 13.69 3.25 -0.59
CA MET A 154 14.38 3.46 -1.86
C MET A 154 15.85 3.04 -1.80
N ASP A 155 16.50 3.18 -0.64
CA ASP A 155 17.88 2.75 -0.42
C ASP A 155 18.02 1.22 -0.45
N HIS A 156 17.00 0.46 -0.02
CA HIS A 156 16.99 -0.99 -0.13
C HIS A 156 16.99 -1.43 -1.61
N ILE A 157 16.09 -0.85 -2.42
CA ILE A 157 16.06 -1.12 -3.88
C ILE A 157 17.39 -0.74 -4.53
N ARG A 158 18.01 0.38 -4.12
CA ARG A 158 19.32 0.79 -4.63
C ARG A 158 20.37 -0.29 -4.42
N LYS A 159 20.49 -0.82 -3.20
CA LYS A 159 21.47 -1.87 -2.86
C LYS A 159 21.30 -3.11 -3.75
N VAL A 160 20.07 -3.57 -3.93
CA VAL A 160 19.80 -4.73 -4.79
C VAL A 160 20.17 -4.42 -6.25
N VAL A 161 19.76 -3.26 -6.77
CA VAL A 161 20.11 -2.86 -8.14
C VAL A 161 21.63 -2.71 -8.36
N GLU A 162 22.38 -2.33 -7.32
CA GLU A 162 23.85 -2.29 -7.32
C GLU A 162 24.48 -3.68 -7.36
N GLN A 163 23.96 -4.66 -6.60
CA GLN A 163 24.41 -6.07 -6.64
C GLN A 163 24.33 -6.63 -8.08
N TYR A 164 23.28 -6.26 -8.81
CA TYR A 164 23.07 -6.64 -10.21
C TYR A 164 23.90 -5.84 -11.23
N ARG A 165 24.71 -4.87 -10.79
CA ARG A 165 25.45 -3.91 -11.64
C ARG A 165 24.55 -3.14 -12.61
N LYS A 166 23.26 -2.99 -12.27
CA LYS A 166 22.26 -2.25 -13.06
C LYS A 166 22.06 -0.83 -12.56
N TYR A 167 22.75 -0.45 -11.48
CA TYR A 167 22.64 0.88 -10.92
C TYR A 167 23.14 1.96 -11.86
N ASP A 168 22.33 3.01 -11.96
CA ASP A 168 22.57 4.22 -12.74
C ASP A 168 22.18 5.43 -11.90
N LYS A 169 23.15 5.96 -11.15
CA LYS A 169 22.95 7.07 -10.19
C LYS A 169 22.11 8.24 -10.73
N PRO A 170 22.39 8.84 -11.91
CA PRO A 170 21.60 9.96 -12.42
C PRO A 170 20.16 9.57 -12.80
N ASN A 171 19.91 8.31 -13.19
CA ASN A 171 18.62 7.88 -13.72
C ASN A 171 17.80 7.03 -12.76
N PHE A 172 18.36 6.56 -11.64
CA PHE A 172 17.73 5.62 -10.72
C PHE A 172 16.41 6.15 -10.15
N ALA A 173 16.42 7.34 -9.55
CA ALA A 173 15.22 7.93 -8.96
C ALA A 173 14.13 8.16 -10.02
N LYS A 174 14.53 8.62 -11.21
CA LYS A 174 13.64 8.83 -12.34
C LYS A 174 13.03 7.51 -12.82
N ALA A 175 13.83 6.44 -12.92
CA ALA A 175 13.35 5.13 -13.35
C ALA A 175 12.23 4.60 -12.46
N LEU A 176 12.32 4.79 -11.14
CA LEU A 176 11.29 4.40 -10.18
C LEU A 176 10.08 5.35 -10.21
N GLN A 177 10.30 6.67 -10.22
CA GLN A 177 9.23 7.68 -10.20
C GLN A 177 8.35 7.66 -11.45
N THR A 178 8.92 7.38 -12.62
CA THR A 178 8.17 7.31 -13.88
C THR A 178 7.62 5.91 -14.14
N SER A 179 7.73 4.98 -13.20
CA SER A 179 7.16 3.64 -13.35
C SER A 179 5.64 3.72 -13.15
N PRO A 180 4.82 3.22 -14.07
CA PRO A 180 3.37 3.19 -13.89
C PRO A 180 2.95 2.24 -12.75
N ASP A 181 3.83 1.32 -12.37
CA ASP A 181 3.57 0.23 -11.43
C ASP A 181 3.93 0.59 -9.99
N LEU A 182 4.66 1.68 -9.79
CA LEU A 182 5.23 2.04 -8.51
C LEU A 182 4.70 3.39 -8.04
N VAL A 183 4.56 3.53 -6.73
CA VAL A 183 4.36 4.82 -6.07
C VAL A 183 5.54 5.09 -5.16
N VAL A 184 6.10 6.29 -5.25
CA VAL A 184 7.18 6.72 -4.38
C VAL A 184 6.65 7.80 -3.45
N LEU A 185 6.72 7.53 -2.15
CA LEU A 185 6.20 8.37 -1.08
C LEU A 185 7.36 9.09 -0.36
N GLY A 186 7.03 10.20 0.31
CA GLY A 186 7.98 11.00 1.09
C GLY A 186 8.60 12.19 0.34
N LYS A 187 9.33 13.03 1.10
CA LYS A 187 9.90 14.29 0.60
C LYS A 187 10.89 14.06 -0.54
N PRO A 188 10.90 14.91 -1.59
CA PRO A 188 11.94 14.88 -2.63
C PRO A 188 13.34 14.96 -2.02
N ARG A 189 14.29 14.20 -2.56
CA ARG A 189 15.69 14.12 -2.10
C ARG A 189 15.92 13.58 -0.68
N SER A 190 14.90 13.06 0.00
CA SER A 190 15.09 12.29 1.24
C SER A 190 15.61 10.88 0.93
N SER A 191 16.52 10.36 1.76
CA SER A 191 16.91 8.95 1.76
C SER A 191 15.81 8.04 2.31
N GLN A 192 14.91 8.59 3.13
CA GLN A 192 13.79 7.88 3.77
C GLN A 192 12.56 7.78 2.86
N ARG A 193 12.74 7.78 1.53
CA ARG A 193 11.62 7.64 0.60
C ARG A 193 11.17 6.18 0.55
N THR A 194 9.92 5.93 0.90
CA THR A 194 9.30 4.62 0.76
C THR A 194 8.81 4.43 -0.68
N VAL A 195 8.97 3.23 -1.21
CA VAL A 195 8.43 2.81 -2.50
C VAL A 195 7.42 1.70 -2.25
N ARG A 196 6.27 1.76 -2.92
CA ARG A 196 5.22 0.75 -2.83
C ARG A 196 4.73 0.38 -4.23
N LEU A 197 4.14 -0.82 -4.35
CA LEU A 197 3.42 -1.22 -5.57
C LEU A 197 2.11 -0.43 -5.67
N ARG A 198 1.75 -0.04 -6.89
CA ARG A 198 0.37 0.31 -7.24
C ARG A 198 -0.41 -0.98 -7.53
N GLY A 199 -1.74 -0.89 -7.60
CA GLY A 199 -2.58 -2.04 -7.98
C GLY A 199 -2.15 -2.69 -9.31
N SER A 200 -1.81 -1.89 -10.33
CA SER A 200 -1.27 -2.41 -11.60
C SER A 200 0.09 -3.10 -11.44
N GLY A 201 0.92 -2.62 -10.51
CA GLY A 201 2.24 -3.19 -10.26
C GLY A 201 2.22 -4.57 -9.64
N VAL A 202 1.14 -4.95 -8.95
CA VAL A 202 0.94 -6.33 -8.49
C VAL A 202 0.82 -7.26 -9.68
N HIS A 203 -0.02 -6.91 -10.65
CA HIS A 203 -0.20 -7.71 -11.86
C HIS A 203 1.10 -7.80 -12.68
N SER A 204 1.79 -6.67 -12.88
CA SER A 204 3.08 -6.67 -13.60
C SER A 204 4.17 -7.47 -12.88
N ALA A 205 4.16 -7.51 -11.53
CA ALA A 205 5.08 -8.35 -10.78
C ALA A 205 4.80 -9.85 -11.00
N ARG A 206 3.53 -10.26 -11.04
CA ARG A 206 3.11 -11.64 -11.35
C ARG A 206 3.55 -12.08 -12.74
N GLU A 207 3.18 -11.31 -13.76
CA GLU A 207 3.56 -11.60 -15.15
C GLU A 207 5.09 -11.67 -15.31
N PHE A 208 5.81 -10.77 -14.62
CA PHE A 208 7.26 -10.77 -14.68
C PHE A 208 7.86 -12.00 -13.98
N ALA A 209 7.37 -12.37 -12.79
CA ALA A 209 7.82 -13.56 -12.08
C ALA A 209 7.57 -14.83 -12.90
N GLN A 210 6.37 -15.00 -13.46
CA GLN A 210 6.02 -16.12 -14.33
C GLN A 210 6.94 -16.21 -15.55
N ARG A 211 7.27 -15.08 -16.18
CA ARG A 211 8.22 -15.05 -17.32
C ARG A 211 9.64 -15.50 -16.93
N LEU A 212 10.06 -15.30 -15.69
CA LEU A 212 11.39 -15.68 -15.23
C LEU A 212 11.52 -17.18 -14.95
N VAL A 213 10.41 -17.87 -14.68
CA VAL A 213 10.36 -19.29 -14.28
C VAL A 213 9.74 -20.20 -15.34
N ALA A 214 9.27 -19.63 -16.46
CA ALA A 214 8.83 -20.35 -17.65
C ALA A 214 10.01 -20.87 -18.48
#